data_AF-A0A2P4WWQ5-F1
#
_entry.id   AF-A0A2P4WWQ5-F1
#
_cell.length_a   1.000
_cell.length_b   1.000
_cell.length_c   1.000
_cell.angle_alpha   90.00
_cell.angle_beta   90.00
_cell.angle_gamma   90.00
#
_symmetry.space_group_name_H-M   'P 1'
#
loop_
_entity.id
_entity.type
_entity.pdbx_description
1 polymer ?
#
loop_
_entity_poly.entity_id
_entity_poly.type
_entity_poly.pdbx_seq_one_letter_code
_entity_poly.pdbx_strand_id
1 'polypeptide(L)' 'MTDAHWDIRYHWERKLVSESKNTCEWNIRAGGRTSEAGTYRFVHRGYSKLLGKLKPYEATSNTFTVIA' A
#
# COMPACT_ATOMS: atom_id res chain seq x y z
N MET A 1 10.09 0.21 -4.10
CA MET A 1 9.83 0.89 -2.81
C MET A 1 8.99 -0.03 -1.93
N THR A 2 9.16 0.02 -0.61
CA THR A 2 8.49 -0.84 0.39
C THR A 2 8.01 0.01 1.57
N ASP A 3 7.24 -0.59 2.48
CA ASP A 3 6.79 0.01 3.75
C ASP A 3 7.93 0.40 4.72
N ALA A 4 9.16 -0.03 4.44
CA ALA A 4 10.35 0.43 5.14
C ALA A 4 10.87 1.81 4.67
N HIS A 5 10.36 2.35 3.55
CA HIS A 5 10.81 3.63 3.01
C HIS A 5 10.08 4.80 3.68
N TRP A 6 10.80 5.88 3.97
CA TRP A 6 10.28 7.04 4.69
C TRP A 6 9.09 7.74 4.00
N ASP A 7 9.04 7.67 2.68
CA ASP A 7 7.97 8.28 1.89
C ASP A 7 6.70 7.41 1.80
N ILE A 8 6.76 6.16 2.25
CA ILE A 8 5.61 5.27 2.32
C ILE A 8 5.00 5.32 3.72
N ARG A 9 3.68 5.41 3.78
CA ARG A 9 2.92 5.26 5.02
C ARG A 9 1.90 4.15 4.85
N TYR A 10 1.74 3.37 5.90
CA TYR A 10 0.72 2.34 6.00
C TYR A 10 -0.13 2.60 7.24
N HIS A 11 -1.44 2.72 7.03
CA HIS A 11 -2.40 2.88 8.11
C HIS A 11 -3.43 1.76 8.04
N TRP A 12 -3.53 1.02 9.14
CA TRP A 12 -4.53 -0.01 9.35
C TRP A 12 -5.61 0.53 10.27
N GLU A 13 -6.88 0.34 9.90
CA GLU A 13 -7.99 0.65 10.79
C GLU A 13 -9.06 -0.45 10.78
N ARG A 14 -9.64 -0.69 11.96
CA ARG A 14 -10.82 -1.53 12.12
C ARG A 14 -12.01 -0.88 11.45
N LYS A 15 -12.77 -1.65 10.67
CA LYS A 15 -14.09 -1.28 10.14
C LYS A 15 -15.12 -2.32 10.59
N LEU A 16 -16.29 -1.84 10.99
CA LEU A 16 -17.41 -2.70 11.41
C LEU A 16 -16.93 -3.73 12.48
N VAL A 17 -17.48 -4.94 12.44
CA VAL A 17 -17.23 -5.98 13.46
C VAL A 17 -15.92 -6.75 13.20
N SER A 18 -15.65 -7.13 11.95
CA SER A 18 -14.52 -8.00 11.60
C SER A 18 -13.72 -7.55 10.37
N GLU A 19 -14.10 -6.43 9.75
CA GLU A 19 -13.47 -5.92 8.53
C GLU A 19 -12.38 -4.90 8.85
N SER A 20 -11.47 -4.67 7.93
CA SER A 20 -10.46 -3.63 8.11
C SER A 20 -10.21 -2.91 6.82
N LYS A 21 -9.87 -1.63 6.94
CA LYS A 21 -9.36 -0.85 5.82
C LYS A 21 -7.85 -0.69 5.98
N ASN A 22 -7.14 -0.98 4.89
CA ASN A 22 -5.71 -0.76 4.76
C ASN A 22 -5.53 0.43 3.84
N THR A 23 -4.83 1.47 4.31
CA THR A 23 -4.54 2.66 3.53
C THR A 23 -3.04 2.74 3.30
N CYS A 24 -2.62 2.70 2.04
CA CYS A 24 -1.24 2.90 1.63
C CYS A 24 -1.11 4.29 1.02
N GLU A 25 -0.17 5.08 1.52
CA GLU A 25 0.10 6.43 1.01
C GLU A 25 1.55 6.53 0.58
N TRP A 26 1.79 7.33 -0.46
CA TRP A 26 3.12 7.66 -0.94
C TRP A 26 3.27 9.16 -1.06
N ASN A 27 4.21 9.73 -0.29
CA ASN A 27 4.60 11.12 -0.38
C ASN A 27 5.57 11.32 -1.55
N ILE A 28 5.02 11.61 -2.72
CA ILE A 28 5.79 11.91 -3.94
C ILE A 28 6.44 13.29 -3.78
N ARG A 29 7.77 13.36 -3.89
CA ARG A 29 8.52 14.62 -3.85
C ARG A 29 9.12 14.86 -5.24
N ALA A 30 8.78 15.99 -5.86
CA ALA A 30 9.34 16.34 -7.17
C ALA A 30 10.88 16.35 -7.11
N GLY A 31 11.53 15.67 -8.06
CA GLY A 31 12.99 15.52 -8.11
C GLY A 31 13.60 14.61 -7.03
N GLY A 32 12.78 13.86 -6.28
CA GLY A 32 13.24 12.88 -5.30
C GLY A 32 13.63 11.56 -5.98
N ARG A 33 14.75 10.96 -5.54
CA ARG A 33 15.27 9.67 -6.06
C ARG A 33 14.30 8.50 -5.96
N THR A 34 13.30 8.61 -5.09
CA THR A 34 12.26 7.59 -4.85
C THR A 34 11.00 7.83 -5.69
N SER A 35 10.89 8.98 -6.35
CA SER A 35 9.71 9.49 -7.07
C SER A 35 10.05 10.06 -8.45
N GLU A 36 10.86 9.33 -9.19
CA GLU A 36 11.17 9.60 -10.60
C GLU A 36 9.91 9.53 -11.48
N ALA A 37 9.90 10.27 -12.59
CA ALA A 37 8.79 10.22 -13.55
C ALA A 37 8.64 8.80 -14.13
N GLY A 38 7.40 8.30 -14.19
CA GLY A 38 7.12 6.94 -14.63
C GLY A 38 5.74 6.43 -14.26
N THR A 39 5.45 5.18 -14.61
CA THR A 39 4.17 4.52 -14.32
C THR A 39 4.31 3.58 -13.13
N TYR A 40 3.47 3.79 -12.11
CA TYR A 40 3.52 3.10 -10.83
C TYR A 40 2.17 2.46 -10.48
N ARG A 41 2.17 1.65 -9.42
CA ARG A 41 0.97 1.11 -8.77
C ARG A 41 1.27 0.78 -7.30
N PHE A 42 0.25 0.69 -6.47
CA PHE A 42 0.37 0.10 -5.14
C PHE A 42 0.15 -1.41 -5.19
N VAL A 43 0.94 -2.14 -4.41
CA VAL A 43 0.73 -3.55 -4.12
C VAL A 43 0.68 -3.70 -2.60
N HIS A 44 -0.45 -4.18 -2.09
CA HIS A 44 -0.66 -4.47 -0.67
C HIS A 44 -0.63 -5.98 -0.44
N ARG A 45 0.07 -6.41 0.61
CA ARG A 45 0.17 -7.81 1.01
C ARG A 45 -0.23 -7.92 2.47
N GLY A 46 -1.06 -8.90 2.79
CA GLY A 46 -1.53 -9.10 4.15
C GLY A 46 -1.99 -10.52 4.41
N TYR A 47 -2.47 -10.74 5.62
CA TYR A 47 -3.08 -12.00 6.04
C TYR A 47 -4.50 -11.75 6.55
N SER A 48 -5.42 -12.63 6.19
CA SER A 48 -6.73 -12.72 6.84
C SER A 48 -6.76 -13.93 7.76
N LYS A 49 -7.59 -13.87 8.80
CA LYS A 49 -7.78 -14.99 9.74
C LYS A 49 -9.23 -15.45 9.68
N LEU A 50 -9.43 -16.74 9.44
CA LEU A 50 -10.75 -17.38 9.53
C LEU A 50 -10.62 -18.70 10.29
N LEU A 51 -11.43 -18.88 11.34
CA LEU A 51 -11.41 -20.09 12.19
C LEU A 51 -10.00 -20.49 12.67
N GLY A 52 -9.20 -19.51 13.08
CA GLY A 52 -7.84 -19.75 13.57
C GLY A 52 -6.76 -19.83 12.50
N LYS A 53 -7.11 -20.06 11.23
CA LYS A 53 -6.15 -20.21 10.13
C LYS A 53 -5.83 -18.88 9.48
N LEU A 54 -4.54 -18.60 9.29
CA LEU A 54 -4.06 -17.44 8.53
C LEU A 54 -3.98 -17.79 7.05
N LYS A 55 -4.52 -16.92 6.20
CA LYS A 55 -4.43 -17.02 4.75
C LYS A 55 -3.80 -15.74 4.17
N PRO A 56 -2.70 -15.83 3.40
CA PRO A 56 -2.13 -14.65 2.74
C PRO A 56 -3.06 -14.16 1.64
N TYR A 57 -3.02 -12.85 1.39
CA TYR A 57 -3.68 -12.22 0.25
C TYR A 57 -2.81 -11.09 -0.31
N GLU A 58 -2.99 -10.79 -1.60
CA GLU A 58 -2.38 -9.66 -2.29
C GLU A 58 -3.48 -8.86 -3.00
N ALA A 59 -3.38 -7.54 -2.95
CA ALA A 59 -4.24 -6.62 -3.68
C ALA A 59 -3.37 -5.64 -4.46
N THR A 60 -3.74 -5.36 -5.71
CA THR A 60 -2.99 -4.48 -6.61
C THR A 60 -3.90 -3.38 -7.11
N SER A 61 -3.47 -2.12 -7.01
CA SER A 61 -4.21 -0.98 -7.55
C SER A 61 -4.11 -0.92 -9.08
N ASN A 62 -4.97 -0.12 -9.70
CA ASN A 62 -4.72 0.38 -11.04
C ASN A 62 -3.38 1.14 -11.10
N THR A 63 -2.83 1.27 -12.29
CA THR A 63 -1.63 2.06 -12.53
C THR A 63 -1.93 3.56 -12.51
N PHE A 64 -0.94 4.35 -12.11
CA PHE A 64 -0.95 5.82 -12.18
C PHE A 64 0.42 6.33 -12.63
N THR A 65 0.47 7.54 -13.18
CA THR A 65 1.70 8.15 -13.69
C THR A 65 2.19 9.25 -12.75
N VAL A 66 3.48 9.21 -12.43
CA VAL A 66 4.20 10.34 -11.82
C VAL A 66 4.85 11.12 -12.95
N ILE A 67 4.57 12.41 -13.02
CA ILE A 67 5.17 13.34 -13.96
C ILE A 67 6.28 14.15 -13.28
N ALA A 68 7.23 14.65 -14.06
CA ALA A 68 8.33 15.49 -13.59
C ALA A 68 7.86 16.89 -13.17
#